data_AF-A0A9W7MSG6-F1
#
_entry.id   AF-A0A9W7MSG6-F1
#
_cell.length_a   1.000
_cell.length_b   1.000
_cell.length_c   1.000
_cell.angle_alpha   90.00
_cell.angle_beta   90.00
_cell.angle_gamma   90.00
#
_symmetry.space_group_name_H-M   'P 1'
#
loop_
_entity.id
_entity.type
_entity.pdbx_description
1 polymer ?
#
loop_
_entity_poly.entity_id
_entity_poly.type
_entity_poly.pdbx_seq_one_letter_code
_entity_poly.pdbx_strand_id
1 'polypeptide(L)'
;MEGVIFKVYVVGEYVKCVKRKLLPDVSKEKLNSLEDSLSFSQVSNLATHQKSDDKYFKMMHLEDTEFPPLSFMTDIARGLRRAMNLNLFNFDVIRDTRFGNRYLIIDINYFPGYAKMPGYETVLTDFFCDMVYWKDKEVAVVKDLDHLVEEFSQDVAIAAAADGRQALSCEEEVRQIVPNSCCSEGEEMENSIQV
;
A
#
# COMPACT_ATOMS: atom_id res chain seq x y z
N MET A 1 -18.34 9.60 -23.24
CA MET A 1 -18.91 9.38 -21.90
C MET A 1 -18.15 10.29 -20.94
N GLU A 2 -18.68 10.64 -19.77
CA GLU A 2 -17.83 11.31 -18.78
C GLU A 2 -16.85 10.27 -18.20
N GLY A 3 -15.57 10.62 -18.12
CA GLY A 3 -14.56 9.73 -17.56
C GLY A 3 -14.77 9.55 -16.06
N VAL A 4 -14.52 8.34 -15.58
CA VAL A 4 -14.62 7.99 -14.16
C VAL A 4 -13.28 7.44 -13.69
N ILE A 5 -12.86 7.88 -12.51
CA ILE A 5 -11.72 7.33 -11.79
C ILE A 5 -12.18 6.75 -10.45
N PHE A 6 -11.68 5.56 -10.15
CA PHE A 6 -11.91 4.86 -8.89
C PHE A 6 -10.67 5.05 -8.03
N LYS A 7 -10.80 5.84 -6.97
CA LYS A 7 -9.76 6.08 -5.98
C LYS A 7 -9.89 5.02 -4.89
N VAL A 8 -8.92 4.11 -4.82
CA VAL A 8 -8.92 2.99 -3.87
C VAL A 8 -7.97 3.31 -2.73
N TYR A 9 -8.53 3.61 -1.57
CA TYR A 9 -7.79 3.88 -0.34
C TYR A 9 -7.50 2.56 0.39
N VAL A 10 -6.27 2.42 0.88
CA VAL A 10 -5.78 1.26 1.61
C VAL A 10 -5.21 1.71 2.95
N VAL A 11 -5.77 1.14 4.02
CA VAL A 11 -5.35 1.36 5.41
C VAL A 11 -5.17 0.00 6.08
N GLY A 12 -3.94 -0.50 6.13
CA GLY A 12 -3.66 -1.86 6.58
C GLY A 12 -4.38 -2.90 5.71
N GLU A 13 -5.31 -3.64 6.31
CA GLU A 13 -6.19 -4.59 5.60
C GLU A 13 -7.47 -3.94 5.06
N TYR A 14 -7.82 -2.74 5.52
CA TYR A 14 -9.05 -2.06 5.12
C TYR A 14 -8.89 -1.43 3.73
N VAL A 15 -9.87 -1.67 2.86
CA VAL A 15 -9.88 -1.19 1.47
C VAL A 15 -11.19 -0.48 1.20
N LYS A 16 -11.10 0.78 0.72
CA LYS A 16 -12.27 1.58 0.36
C LYS A 16 -12.11 2.16 -1.04
N CYS A 17 -13.02 1.76 -1.93
CA CYS A 17 -13.14 2.34 -3.25
C CYS A 17 -14.10 3.55 -3.23
N VAL A 18 -13.67 4.67 -3.79
CA VAL A 18 -14.46 5.90 -3.97
C VAL A 18 -14.45 6.30 -5.43
N LYS A 19 -15.60 6.70 -5.95
CA LYS A 19 -15.75 7.16 -7.33
C LYS A 19 -15.52 8.67 -7.41
N ARG A 20 -14.80 9.12 -8.43
CA ARG A 20 -14.65 10.55 -8.76
C ARG A 20 -14.81 10.78 -10.26
N LYS A 21 -15.20 11.99 -10.60
CA LYS A 21 -15.24 12.48 -11.99
C LYS A 21 -13.82 12.68 -12.51
N LEU A 22 -13.55 12.17 -13.70
CA LEU A 22 -12.34 12.40 -14.49
C LEU A 22 -12.69 13.32 -15.69
N LEU A 23 -11.67 13.67 -16.46
CA LEU A 23 -11.81 14.33 -17.75
C LEU A 23 -12.72 13.52 -18.69
N PRO A 24 -13.52 14.18 -19.54
CA PRO A 24 -14.35 13.51 -20.52
C PRO A 24 -13.50 12.78 -21.57
N ASP A 25 -14.09 11.77 -22.21
CA ASP A 25 -13.46 11.08 -23.34
C ASP A 25 -13.15 12.06 -24.47
N VAL A 26 -11.96 11.94 -25.06
CA VAL A 26 -11.57 12.68 -26.27
C VAL A 26 -11.97 11.85 -27.49
N SER A 27 -12.79 12.40 -28.37
CA SER A 27 -13.20 11.72 -29.60
C SER A 27 -12.09 11.77 -30.66
N LYS A 28 -12.09 10.82 -31.59
CA LYS A 28 -11.05 10.74 -32.64
C LYS A 28 -11.03 11.96 -33.55
N GLU A 29 -12.17 12.60 -33.73
CA GLU A 29 -12.34 13.80 -34.54
C GLU A 29 -11.62 15.00 -33.91
N LYS A 30 -11.65 15.11 -32.57
CA LYS A 30 -10.93 16.14 -31.79
C LYS A 30 -9.43 15.89 -31.67
N LEU A 31 -8.96 14.66 -31.88
CA LEU A 31 -7.52 14.36 -31.88
C LEU A 31 -6.80 14.93 -33.12
N ASN A 32 -7.54 15.18 -34.20
CA ASN A 32 -6.99 15.69 -35.46
C ASN A 32 -7.07 17.23 -35.58
N SER A 33 -7.77 17.92 -34.67
CA SER A 33 -7.79 19.39 -34.60
C SER A 33 -6.90 19.89 -33.45
N LEU A 34 -5.76 20.49 -33.80
CA LEU A 34 -4.89 21.15 -32.81
C LEU A 34 -5.51 22.47 -32.29
N GLU A 35 -6.51 23.00 -33.00
CA GLU A 35 -7.23 24.24 -32.67
C GLU A 35 -8.14 24.12 -31.42
N ASP A 36 -8.49 22.92 -30.98
CA ASP A 36 -9.35 22.67 -29.80
C ASP A 36 -8.56 22.19 -28.57
N SER A 37 -7.28 22.57 -28.46
CA SER A 37 -6.47 22.25 -27.28
C SER A 37 -6.90 23.10 -26.09
N LEU A 38 -7.79 22.56 -25.27
CA LEU A 38 -8.16 23.16 -24.00
C LEU A 38 -7.01 23.00 -22.99
N SER A 39 -6.65 24.08 -22.33
CA SER A 39 -5.74 24.03 -21.18
C SER A 39 -6.36 23.22 -20.04
N PHE A 40 -5.50 22.57 -19.23
CA PHE A 40 -5.96 21.75 -18.10
C PHE A 40 -6.87 22.52 -17.13
N SER A 41 -6.64 23.82 -16.95
CA SER A 41 -7.48 24.68 -16.12
C SER A 41 -8.90 24.84 -16.67
N GLN A 42 -9.08 24.93 -17.98
CA GLN A 42 -10.39 25.00 -18.63
C GLN A 42 -11.16 23.69 -18.49
N VAL A 43 -10.47 22.55 -18.60
CA VAL A 43 -11.11 21.23 -18.46
C VAL A 43 -11.45 20.92 -17.00
N SER A 44 -10.56 21.26 -16.06
CA SER A 44 -10.76 21.03 -14.63
C SER A 44 -11.88 21.91 -14.04
N ASN A 45 -11.96 23.18 -14.45
CA ASN A 45 -12.97 24.11 -13.93
C ASN A 45 -14.39 23.86 -14.46
N LEU A 46 -14.53 23.18 -15.59
CA LEU A 46 -15.84 22.76 -16.11
C LEU A 46 -16.53 21.78 -15.15
N ALA A 47 -15.74 21.01 -14.39
CA ALA A 47 -16.25 20.06 -13.40
C ALA A 47 -16.61 20.71 -12.05
N THR A 48 -16.08 21.89 -11.71
CA THR A 48 -16.21 22.49 -10.37
C THR A 48 -17.37 23.47 -10.18
N HIS A 49 -18.04 23.91 -11.25
CA HIS A 49 -19.02 25.00 -11.19
C HIS A 49 -20.42 24.65 -10.64
N GLN A 50 -20.72 23.41 -10.25
CA GLN A 50 -22.06 23.00 -9.82
C GLN A 50 -21.99 22.09 -8.58
N LYS A 51 -21.94 22.72 -7.40
CA LYS A 51 -21.87 22.06 -6.09
C LYS A 51 -23.27 21.75 -5.54
N SER A 52 -23.63 20.47 -5.53
CA SER A 52 -24.46 19.85 -4.48
C SER A 52 -24.27 18.34 -4.54
N ASP A 53 -23.55 17.79 -3.57
CA ASP A 53 -22.86 16.50 -3.68
C ASP A 53 -23.77 15.25 -3.79
N ASP A 54 -25.08 15.34 -3.57
CA ASP A 54 -25.98 14.17 -3.75
C ASP A 54 -26.84 14.25 -5.02
N LYS A 55 -27.37 15.44 -5.34
CA LYS A 55 -28.17 15.65 -6.56
C LYS A 55 -27.32 15.58 -7.83
N TYR A 56 -26.02 15.87 -7.71
CA TYR A 56 -25.08 15.94 -8.82
C TYR A 56 -24.65 14.55 -9.35
N PHE A 57 -24.45 13.55 -8.48
CA PHE A 57 -24.14 12.18 -8.94
C PHE A 57 -25.27 11.61 -9.80
N LYS A 58 -26.51 11.86 -9.40
CA LYS A 58 -27.73 11.46 -10.12
C LYS A 58 -27.91 12.23 -11.43
N MET A 59 -27.52 13.51 -11.46
CA MET A 59 -27.63 14.39 -12.64
C MET A 59 -26.54 14.13 -13.68
N MET A 60 -25.43 13.50 -13.29
CA MET A 60 -24.28 13.20 -14.17
C MET A 60 -24.19 11.75 -14.63
N HIS A 61 -25.23 10.93 -14.40
CA HIS A 61 -25.22 9.52 -14.78
C HIS A 61 -24.02 8.74 -14.22
N LEU A 62 -23.40 9.23 -13.14
CA LEU A 62 -22.33 8.53 -12.44
C LEU A 62 -22.87 7.31 -11.67
N GLU A 63 -24.18 7.12 -11.58
CA GLU A 63 -24.75 5.87 -11.08
C GLU A 63 -24.63 4.73 -12.10
N ASP A 64 -24.57 5.05 -13.40
CA ASP A 64 -24.60 4.05 -14.47
C ASP A 64 -23.25 3.33 -14.66
N THR A 65 -22.14 3.90 -14.15
CA THR A 65 -20.85 3.18 -14.17
C THR A 65 -20.70 2.33 -12.93
N GLU A 66 -20.81 1.02 -13.16
CA GLU A 66 -20.56 -0.03 -12.17
C GLU A 66 -19.19 0.12 -11.49
N PHE A 67 -19.17 -0.11 -10.18
CA PHE A 67 -17.93 -0.20 -9.43
C PHE A 67 -17.15 -1.46 -9.84
N PRO A 68 -15.80 -1.44 -9.80
CA PRO A 68 -15.04 -2.66 -9.82
C PRO A 68 -15.45 -3.59 -8.66
N PRO A 69 -15.44 -4.93 -8.85
CA PRO A 69 -15.69 -5.86 -7.77
C PRO A 69 -14.77 -5.58 -6.58
N LEU A 70 -15.33 -5.48 -5.38
CA LEU A 70 -14.56 -5.15 -4.17
C LEU A 70 -13.45 -6.18 -3.92
N SER A 71 -13.74 -7.47 -4.12
CA SER A 71 -12.76 -8.56 -4.00
C SER A 71 -11.53 -8.33 -4.88
N PHE A 72 -11.76 -7.94 -6.14
CA PHE A 72 -10.69 -7.63 -7.08
C PHE A 72 -9.81 -6.47 -6.60
N MET A 73 -10.42 -5.39 -6.09
CA MET A 73 -9.68 -4.26 -5.53
C MET A 73 -8.93 -4.62 -4.25
N THR A 74 -9.51 -5.46 -3.40
CA THR A 74 -8.86 -5.97 -2.19
C THR A 74 -7.66 -6.84 -2.51
N ASP A 75 -7.73 -7.69 -3.54
CA ASP A 75 -6.62 -8.53 -3.96
C ASP A 75 -5.45 -7.71 -4.53
N ILE A 76 -5.76 -6.67 -5.34
CA ILE A 76 -4.76 -5.71 -5.81
C ILE A 76 -4.11 -4.98 -4.62
N ALA A 77 -4.91 -4.44 -3.70
CA ALA A 77 -4.42 -3.74 -2.53
C ALA A 77 -3.49 -4.62 -1.68
N ARG A 78 -3.87 -5.89 -1.47
CA ARG A 78 -3.05 -6.88 -0.76
C ARG A 78 -1.73 -7.14 -1.49
N GLY A 79 -1.76 -7.30 -2.81
CA GLY A 79 -0.57 -7.48 -3.64
C GLY A 79 0.38 -6.30 -3.57
N LEU A 80 -0.14 -5.08 -3.78
CA LEU A 80 0.64 -3.84 -3.72
C LEU A 80 1.25 -3.62 -2.34
N ARG A 81 0.48 -3.82 -1.27
CA ARG A 81 0.98 -3.71 0.11
C ARG A 81 2.17 -4.63 0.36
N ARG A 82 2.09 -5.90 -0.06
CA ARG A 82 3.18 -6.87 0.13
C ARG A 82 4.39 -6.52 -0.72
N ALA A 83 4.19 -6.13 -1.98
CA ALA A 83 5.27 -5.83 -2.90
C ALA A 83 6.02 -4.53 -2.54
N MET A 84 5.29 -3.53 -2.05
CA MET A 84 5.83 -2.20 -1.75
C MET A 84 6.09 -1.97 -0.26
N ASN A 85 5.67 -2.89 0.60
CA ASN A 85 5.72 -2.79 2.06
C ASN A 85 5.06 -1.51 2.62
N LEU A 86 3.91 -1.12 2.07
CA LEU A 86 3.17 0.10 2.45
C LEU A 86 1.83 -0.24 3.10
N ASN A 87 1.52 0.38 4.24
CA ASN A 87 0.24 0.18 4.93
C ASN A 87 -0.78 1.29 4.66
N LEU A 88 -0.33 2.49 4.28
CA LEU A 88 -1.16 3.67 4.07
C LEU A 88 -0.90 4.22 2.67
N PHE A 89 -1.78 3.91 1.72
CA PHE A 89 -1.65 4.39 0.34
C PHE A 89 -3.01 4.45 -0.33
N ASN A 90 -3.10 5.14 -1.46
CA ASN A 90 -4.17 4.91 -2.40
C ASN A 90 -3.60 4.66 -3.79
N PHE A 91 -4.42 4.04 -4.63
CA PHE A 91 -4.16 3.95 -6.05
C PHE A 91 -5.39 4.31 -6.84
N ASP A 92 -5.16 4.83 -8.03
CA ASP A 92 -6.17 5.38 -8.91
C ASP A 92 -6.38 4.44 -10.09
N VAL A 93 -7.63 4.02 -10.28
CA VAL A 93 -8.00 3.04 -11.29
C VAL A 93 -8.98 3.63 -12.30
N ILE A 94 -8.74 3.40 -13.58
CA ILE A 94 -9.72 3.65 -14.65
C ILE A 94 -10.17 2.34 -15.28
N ARG A 95 -11.40 2.30 -15.78
CA ARG A 95 -11.96 1.16 -16.51
C ARG A 95 -11.85 1.43 -18.02
N ASP A 96 -11.28 0.49 -18.76
CA ASP A 96 -11.33 0.55 -20.23
C ASP A 96 -12.68 0.03 -20.70
N THR A 97 -13.58 0.94 -21.07
CA THR A 97 -14.97 0.60 -21.47
C THR A 97 -15.03 -0.24 -22.75
N ARG A 98 -13.96 -0.29 -23.55
CA ARG A 98 -13.88 -1.13 -24.76
C ARG A 98 -13.71 -2.61 -24.41
N PHE A 99 -13.13 -2.88 -23.25
CA PHE A 99 -12.87 -4.23 -22.74
C PHE A 99 -13.44 -4.30 -21.32
N GLY A 100 -14.71 -4.68 -21.21
CA GLY A 100 -15.53 -4.49 -19.99
C GLY A 100 -14.91 -4.91 -18.65
N ASN A 101 -13.94 -5.81 -18.63
CA ASN A 101 -13.27 -6.27 -17.39
C ASN A 101 -11.80 -5.84 -17.29
N ARG A 102 -11.36 -4.84 -18.06
CA ARG A 102 -10.00 -4.32 -18.02
C ARG A 102 -9.93 -3.06 -17.18
N TYR A 103 -9.10 -3.11 -16.15
CA TYR A 103 -8.82 -2.01 -15.24
C TYR A 103 -7.34 -1.62 -15.35
N LEU A 104 -7.05 -0.32 -15.30
CA LEU A 104 -5.71 0.23 -15.40
C LEU A 104 -5.44 1.07 -14.15
N ILE A 105 -4.35 0.75 -13.45
CA ILE A 105 -3.83 1.59 -12.36
C ILE A 105 -2.98 2.68 -13.01
N ILE A 106 -3.31 3.94 -12.75
CA ILE A 106 -2.67 5.09 -13.39
C ILE A 106 -1.82 5.92 -12.42
N ASP A 107 -2.09 5.83 -11.12
CA ASP A 107 -1.36 6.55 -10.10
C ASP A 107 -1.39 5.79 -8.76
N ILE A 108 -0.32 5.92 -7.98
CA ILE A 108 -0.18 5.35 -6.63
C ILE A 108 0.46 6.41 -5.74
N ASN A 109 -0.23 6.76 -4.65
CA ASN A 109 0.27 7.75 -3.69
C ASN A 109 0.49 7.11 -2.33
N TYR A 110 1.66 7.31 -1.76
CA TYR A 110 1.94 6.98 -0.37
C TYR A 110 1.38 8.07 0.56
N PHE A 111 0.68 7.65 1.61
CA PHE A 111 0.05 8.53 2.61
C PHE A 111 -0.75 9.70 1.97
N PRO A 112 -1.87 9.41 1.28
CA PRO A 112 -2.64 10.43 0.60
C PRO A 112 -3.51 11.26 1.55
N GLY A 113 -4.15 12.30 1.01
CA GLY A 113 -5.26 12.96 1.70
C GLY A 113 -6.51 12.05 1.79
N TYR A 114 -6.92 11.74 3.02
CA TYR A 114 -8.08 10.88 3.32
C TYR A 114 -9.40 11.65 3.49
N ALA A 115 -9.41 12.98 3.41
CA ALA A 115 -10.62 13.82 3.60
C ALA A 115 -11.80 13.51 2.66
N LYS A 116 -11.58 12.67 1.63
CA LYS A 116 -12.59 12.23 0.66
C LYS A 116 -12.92 10.73 0.77
N MET A 117 -12.35 10.05 1.77
CA MET A 117 -12.68 8.68 2.16
C MET A 117 -13.75 8.75 3.27
N PRO A 118 -14.95 8.18 3.07
CA PRO A 118 -15.97 8.15 4.11
C PRO A 118 -15.50 7.38 5.35
N GLY A 119 -15.68 7.96 6.54
CA GLY A 119 -15.33 7.35 7.83
C GLY A 119 -13.83 7.23 8.07
N TYR A 120 -13.02 8.11 7.46
CA TYR A 120 -11.56 7.99 7.52
C TYR A 120 -10.99 8.12 8.93
N GLU A 121 -11.64 8.92 9.79
CA GLU A 121 -11.20 9.16 11.16
C GLU A 121 -11.20 7.83 11.93
N THR A 122 -12.33 7.13 11.95
CA THR A 122 -12.46 5.83 12.62
C THR A 122 -11.48 4.80 12.05
N VAL A 123 -11.40 4.68 10.73
CA VAL A 123 -10.52 3.71 10.07
C VAL A 123 -9.04 3.95 10.42
N LEU A 124 -8.58 5.21 10.43
CA LEU A 124 -7.21 5.53 10.80
C LEU A 124 -6.97 5.33 12.30
N THR A 125 -7.92 5.73 13.15
CA THR A 125 -7.83 5.49 14.59
C THR A 125 -7.69 4.01 14.90
N ASP A 126 -8.55 3.17 14.33
CA ASP A 126 -8.51 1.71 14.51
C ASP A 126 -7.17 1.14 14.04
N PHE A 127 -6.68 1.57 12.87
CA PHE A 127 -5.37 1.15 12.35
C PHE A 127 -4.20 1.51 13.27
N PHE A 128 -4.18 2.73 13.81
CA PHE A 128 -3.12 3.15 14.71
C PHE A 128 -3.22 2.47 16.08
N CYS A 129 -4.45 2.27 16.59
CA CYS A 129 -4.69 1.47 17.78
C CYS A 129 -4.16 0.05 17.59
N ASP A 130 -4.51 -0.60 16.49
CA ASP A 130 -3.97 -1.91 16.12
C ASP A 130 -2.44 -1.86 16.10
N MET A 131 -1.81 -0.92 15.39
CA MET A 131 -0.35 -0.86 15.34
C MET A 131 0.32 -0.73 16.72
N VAL A 132 -0.32 -0.07 17.69
CA VAL A 132 0.16 0.00 19.08
C VAL A 132 -0.01 -1.36 19.76
N TYR A 133 -1.20 -1.95 19.73
CA TYR A 133 -1.50 -3.23 20.39
C TYR A 133 -0.84 -4.45 19.75
N TRP A 134 -0.49 -4.37 18.46
CA TRP A 134 0.24 -5.43 17.75
C TRP A 134 1.68 -5.53 18.23
N LYS A 135 2.32 -4.41 18.60
CA LYS A 135 3.66 -4.43 19.21
C LYS A 135 3.64 -5.09 20.59
N ASP A 136 2.57 -4.92 21.35
CA ASP A 136 2.41 -5.59 22.64
C ASP A 136 2.23 -7.10 22.49
N LYS A 137 1.57 -7.55 21.41
CA LYS A 137 1.41 -8.99 21.10
C LYS A 137 2.69 -9.64 20.60
N GLU A 138 3.46 -8.97 19.75
CA GLU A 138 4.74 -9.50 19.29
C GLU A 138 5.74 -9.64 20.44
N VAL A 139 5.76 -8.66 21.36
CA VAL A 139 6.55 -8.75 22.61
C VAL A 139 6.05 -9.85 23.53
N ALA A 140 4.74 -10.08 23.64
CA ALA A 140 4.20 -11.18 24.43
C ALA A 140 4.52 -12.56 23.83
N VAL A 141 4.40 -12.72 22.51
CA VAL A 141 4.71 -13.99 21.82
C VAL A 141 6.21 -14.32 21.91
N VAL A 142 7.09 -13.33 21.78
CA VAL A 142 8.54 -13.55 21.96
C VAL A 142 8.84 -13.92 23.41
N LYS A 143 8.22 -13.25 24.39
CA LYS A 143 8.36 -13.62 25.82
C LYS A 143 7.84 -15.02 26.13
N ASP A 144 6.70 -15.41 25.56
CA ASP A 144 6.14 -16.75 25.73
C ASP A 144 7.06 -17.81 25.12
N LEU A 145 7.69 -17.51 23.97
CA LEU A 145 8.66 -18.39 23.34
C LEU A 145 9.96 -18.49 24.17
N ASP A 146 10.46 -17.37 24.69
CA ASP A 146 11.64 -17.34 25.58
C ASP A 146 11.35 -18.13 26.88
N HIS A 147 10.15 -18.01 27.44
CA HIS A 147 9.74 -18.73 28.65
C HIS A 147 9.60 -20.24 28.42
N LEU A 148 9.11 -20.66 27.26
CA LEU A 148 9.07 -22.06 26.84
C LEU A 148 10.48 -22.63 26.62
N VAL A 149 11.40 -21.83 26.09
CA VAL A 149 12.80 -22.25 25.88
C VAL A 149 13.54 -22.38 27.22
N GLU A 150 13.28 -21.50 28.19
CA GLU A 150 13.82 -21.64 29.55
C GLU A 150 13.23 -22.85 30.29
N GLU A 151 11.93 -23.09 30.18
CA GLU A 151 11.25 -24.24 30.79
C GLU A 151 11.80 -25.57 30.23
N PHE A 152 11.95 -25.67 28.90
CA PHE A 152 12.59 -26.83 28.26
C PHE A 152 14.05 -27.01 28.69
N SER A 153 14.80 -25.92 28.87
CA SER A 153 16.19 -25.97 29.30
C SER A 153 16.33 -26.45 30.75
N GLN A 154 15.41 -26.06 31.62
CA GLN A 154 15.34 -26.54 33.00
C GLN A 154 14.90 -28.01 33.08
N ASP A 155 13.92 -28.43 32.29
CA ASP A 155 13.50 -29.84 32.24
C ASP A 155 14.61 -30.76 31.72
N VAL A 156 15.38 -30.32 30.71
CA VAL A 156 16.55 -31.04 30.22
C VAL A 156 17.66 -31.10 31.28
N ALA A 157 17.89 -30.02 32.02
CA ALA A 157 18.87 -30.00 33.12
C ALA A 157 18.46 -30.91 34.30
N ILE A 158 17.17 -30.96 34.63
CA ILE A 158 16.62 -31.86 35.67
C ILE A 158 16.72 -33.32 35.22
N ALA A 159 16.39 -33.61 33.96
CA ALA A 159 16.53 -34.95 33.39
C ALA A 159 18.00 -35.42 33.35
N ALA A 160 18.93 -34.52 33.02
CA ALA A 160 20.37 -34.79 33.04
C ALA A 160 20.92 -34.99 34.46
N ALA A 161 20.33 -34.35 35.48
CA ALA A 161 20.70 -34.55 36.88
C ALA A 161 20.15 -35.87 37.47
N ALA A 162 19.09 -36.43 36.89
CA ALA A 162 18.49 -37.69 37.32
C ALA A 162 19.18 -38.95 36.75
N ASP A 163 19.89 -38.82 35.61
CA ASP A 163 20.72 -39.89 35.06
C ASP A 163 22.19 -39.67 35.46
N GLY A 164 22.63 -40.33 36.53
CA GLY A 164 23.99 -40.25 37.07
C GLY A 164 25.06 -40.87 36.17
N ARG A 165 25.20 -40.39 34.92
CA ARG A 165 26.28 -40.76 34.02
C ARG A 165 27.01 -39.52 33.48
N GLN A 166 28.32 -39.64 33.57
CA GLN A 166 29.34 -38.62 33.41
C GLN A 166 29.25 -37.83 32.09
N ALA A 167 29.47 -36.53 32.21
CA ALA A 167 29.45 -35.52 31.16
C ALA A 167 30.29 -35.89 29.91
N LEU A 168 29.71 -35.66 28.74
CA LEU A 168 30.44 -35.48 27.49
C LEU A 168 30.22 -34.04 27.03
N SER A 169 31.28 -33.25 27.18
CA SER A 169 31.41 -31.89 26.66
C SER A 169 31.47 -31.93 25.14
N CYS A 170 30.57 -31.22 24.46
CA CYS A 170 30.77 -30.81 23.07
C CYS A 170 30.60 -29.29 23.01
N GLU A 171 31.61 -28.67 22.41
CA GLU A 171 31.99 -27.27 22.56
C GLU A 171 31.00 -26.28 21.94
N GLU A 172 30.91 -25.09 22.53
CA GLU A 172 30.28 -23.90 21.96
C GLU A 172 31.04 -23.45 20.71
N GLU A 173 30.44 -23.60 19.52
CA GLU A 173 30.84 -22.80 18.36
C GLU A 173 30.16 -21.42 18.43
N VAL A 174 30.84 -20.50 19.09
CA VAL A 174 30.57 -19.06 19.00
C VAL A 174 30.85 -18.61 17.56
N ARG A 175 29.80 -18.43 16.76
CA ARG A 175 29.91 -17.70 15.48
C ARG A 175 30.12 -16.23 15.79
N GLN A 176 31.38 -15.81 15.79
CA GLN A 176 31.79 -14.41 15.75
C GLN A 176 31.19 -13.73 14.51
N ILE A 177 30.26 -12.80 14.72
CA ILE A 177 29.85 -11.86 13.69
C ILE A 177 30.90 -10.75 13.65
N VAL A 178 31.70 -10.74 12.58
CA VAL A 178 32.64 -9.66 12.28
C VAL A 178 31.84 -8.38 11.97
N PRO A 179 32.12 -7.24 12.63
CA PRO A 179 31.55 -5.97 12.22
C PRO A 179 32.28 -5.51 10.96
N ASN A 180 31.58 -5.39 9.84
CA ASN A 180 32.15 -4.83 8.62
C ASN A 180 32.17 -3.30 8.75
N SER A 181 33.25 -2.77 9.31
CA SER A 181 33.60 -1.35 9.24
C SER A 181 34.17 -1.00 7.87
N CYS A 182 33.77 0.17 7.37
CA CYS A 182 34.08 0.77 6.08
C CYS A 182 35.58 1.05 5.76
N CYS A 183 35.76 1.46 4.49
CA CYS A 183 36.87 2.23 3.87
C CYS A 183 37.93 1.36 3.15
N SER A 184 38.40 1.64 1.93
CA SER A 184 38.72 2.92 1.26
C SER A 184 38.75 2.74 -0.28
N GLU A 185 38.27 3.70 -1.08
CA GLU A 185 39.03 4.68 -1.90
C GLU A 185 39.65 4.19 -3.23
N GLY A 186 39.45 5.00 -4.29
CA GLY A 186 40.14 5.00 -5.60
C GLY A 186 39.24 4.56 -6.77
N GLU A 187 39.07 5.25 -7.89
CA GLU A 187 39.73 6.43 -8.45
C GLU A 187 38.77 7.12 -9.45
N GLU A 188 38.92 8.43 -9.61
CA GLU A 188 38.24 9.28 -10.59
C GLU A 188 38.77 9.01 -12.02
N MET A 189 37.87 9.00 -13.01
CA MET A 189 38.22 9.43 -14.37
C MET A 189 37.08 10.26 -14.96
N GLU A 190 37.34 11.57 -15.02
CA GLU A 190 36.64 12.54 -15.85
C GLU A 190 36.70 12.11 -17.33
N ASN A 191 35.55 12.15 -18.00
CA ASN A 191 35.50 12.33 -19.45
C ASN A 191 34.58 13.52 -19.75
N SER A 192 35.22 14.64 -20.08
CA SER A 192 34.60 15.79 -20.71
C SER A 192 34.45 15.57 -22.22
N ILE A 193 33.44 16.25 -22.79
CA ILE A 193 33.28 16.80 -24.16
C ILE A 193 31.86 16.47 -24.67
N GLN A 194 31.04 17.37 -25.22
CA GLN A 194 30.99 18.84 -25.38
C GLN A 194 29.54 19.13 -25.81
N VAL A 195 29.03 20.32 -25.47
CA VAL A 195 27.92 20.98 -26.19
C VAL A 195 28.54 22.12 -26.97
#